data_AF-A0AAV5WRC8-F1
#
_entry.id   AF-A0AAV5WRC8-F1
#
_cell.length_a   1.000
_cell.length_b   1.000
_cell.length_c   1.000
_cell.angle_alpha   90.00
_cell.angle_beta   90.00
_cell.angle_gamma   90.00
#
_symmetry.space_group_name_H-M   'P 1'
#
loop_
_entity.id
_entity.type
_entity.pdbx_description
1 polymer ?
#
loop_
_entity_poly.entity_id
_entity_poly.type
_entity_poly.pdbx_seq_one_letter_code
_entity_poly.pdbx_strand_id
1 'polypeptide(L)'
;LAGSQEARAEFVRELMRVDDGREETRASLRDGDVIRNRADRAAMHGQDCPCCSEYYDHLEIDDEERKRRIDQVSRHRYVARPMPRTPPHYWDMDFPSEKEQEERGMINKRYENPVEKSEDAKEEEDNETVEQSDDDDDTKKEIKEDSNE
;
A
#
# COMPACT_ATOMS: atom_id res chain seq x y z
N LEU A 1 52.86 -21.44 -16.65
CA LEU A 1 51.81 -21.87 -17.62
C LEU A 1 50.36 -21.75 -17.08
N ALA A 2 50.12 -21.12 -15.91
CA ALA A 2 48.78 -21.00 -15.32
C ALA A 2 47.87 -19.93 -15.98
N GLY A 3 48.45 -18.88 -16.58
CA GLY A 3 47.66 -17.78 -17.18
C GLY A 3 46.87 -18.12 -18.44
N SER A 4 47.08 -19.30 -19.04
CA SER A 4 46.38 -19.71 -20.28
C SER A 4 44.96 -20.21 -20.00
N GLN A 5 44.73 -20.89 -18.88
CA GLN A 5 43.41 -21.45 -18.51
C GLN A 5 42.48 -20.35 -18.01
N GLU A 6 42.96 -19.46 -17.14
CA GLU A 6 42.19 -18.31 -16.65
C GLU A 6 41.84 -17.34 -17.76
N ALA A 7 42.78 -17.02 -18.66
CA ALA A 7 42.51 -16.16 -19.81
C ALA A 7 41.48 -16.78 -20.77
N ARG A 8 41.47 -18.12 -20.94
CA ARG A 8 40.45 -18.81 -21.73
C ARG A 8 39.09 -18.81 -21.02
N ALA A 9 39.06 -18.94 -19.69
CA ALA A 9 37.82 -18.87 -18.92
C ALA A 9 37.23 -17.44 -18.94
N GLU A 10 38.06 -16.41 -18.77
CA GLU A 10 37.68 -15.00 -18.93
C GLU A 10 37.21 -14.71 -20.36
N PHE A 11 37.92 -15.19 -21.37
CA PHE A 11 37.51 -15.03 -22.77
C PHE A 11 36.19 -15.75 -23.08
N VAL A 12 35.96 -16.93 -22.53
CA VAL A 12 34.69 -17.64 -22.67
C VAL A 12 33.58 -16.94 -21.89
N ARG A 13 33.85 -16.38 -20.69
CA ARG A 13 32.89 -15.54 -19.96
C ARG A 13 32.54 -14.29 -20.77
N GLU A 14 33.52 -13.64 -21.36
CA GLU A 14 33.34 -12.46 -22.21
C GLU A 14 32.55 -12.80 -23.48
N LEU A 15 32.88 -13.90 -24.16
CA LEU A 15 32.15 -14.35 -25.33
C LEU A 15 30.73 -14.86 -25.00
N MET A 16 30.52 -15.32 -23.76
CA MET A 16 29.21 -15.69 -23.21
C MET A 16 28.50 -14.52 -22.50
N ARG A 17 29.08 -13.31 -22.44
CA ARG A 17 28.31 -12.07 -22.24
C ARG A 17 27.56 -11.83 -23.55
N VAL A 18 26.57 -12.68 -23.78
CA VAL A 18 25.61 -12.47 -24.85
C VAL A 18 24.77 -11.32 -24.34
N ASP A 19 25.03 -10.11 -24.85
CA ASP A 19 24.04 -9.04 -24.86
C ASP A 19 22.93 -9.52 -25.80
N ASP A 20 22.09 -10.41 -25.30
CA ASP A 20 21.04 -11.16 -26.00
C ASP A 20 19.83 -10.28 -26.35
N GLY A 21 19.98 -8.94 -26.28
CA GLY A 21 18.88 -7.99 -26.45
C GLY A 21 17.77 -8.17 -25.41
N ARG A 22 18.06 -8.89 -24.32
CA ARG A 22 17.09 -9.28 -23.32
C ARG A 22 16.47 -8.08 -22.61
N GLU A 23 17.26 -7.04 -22.38
CA GLU A 23 16.76 -5.79 -21.79
C GLU A 23 15.86 -5.00 -22.73
N GLU A 24 16.21 -4.92 -24.02
CA GLU A 24 15.41 -4.19 -25.01
C GLU A 24 14.08 -4.89 -25.28
N THR A 25 14.13 -6.21 -25.45
CA THR A 25 12.91 -7.04 -25.56
C THR A 25 12.07 -6.90 -24.29
N ARG A 26 12.68 -6.93 -23.10
CA ARG A 26 11.97 -6.68 -21.83
C ARG A 26 11.32 -5.29 -21.78
N ALA A 27 12.02 -4.23 -22.17
CA ALA A 27 11.51 -2.86 -22.14
C ALA A 27 10.28 -2.66 -23.05
N SER A 28 10.14 -3.48 -24.09
CA SER A 28 8.97 -3.47 -24.96
C SER A 28 7.73 -4.15 -24.35
N LEU A 29 7.92 -5.00 -23.33
CA LEU A 29 6.82 -5.71 -22.67
C LEU A 29 6.13 -4.80 -21.65
N ARG A 30 4.81 -4.88 -21.59
CA ARG A 30 4.01 -4.19 -20.56
C ARG A 30 3.59 -5.16 -19.46
N ASP A 31 3.45 -4.66 -18.25
CA ASP A 31 2.91 -5.43 -17.13
C ASP A 31 1.45 -5.81 -17.35
N GLY A 32 1.11 -7.06 -17.04
CA GLY A 32 -0.25 -7.60 -17.20
C GLY A 32 -0.55 -8.18 -18.58
N ASP A 33 0.32 -7.94 -19.58
CA ASP A 33 0.15 -8.52 -20.91
C ASP A 33 0.37 -10.04 -20.91
N VAL A 34 -0.43 -10.75 -21.71
CA VAL A 34 -0.32 -12.21 -21.88
C VAL A 34 0.81 -12.53 -22.85
N ILE A 35 1.99 -12.81 -22.32
CA ILE A 35 3.17 -13.16 -23.11
C ILE A 35 3.14 -14.65 -23.49
N ARG A 36 2.96 -14.92 -24.79
CA ARG A 36 2.95 -16.29 -25.34
C ARG A 36 4.30 -16.73 -25.91
N ASN A 37 5.09 -15.78 -26.43
CA ASN A 37 6.37 -16.08 -27.07
C ASN A 37 7.38 -16.62 -26.04
N ARG A 38 8.22 -17.56 -26.48
CA ARG A 38 9.28 -18.12 -25.66
C ARG A 38 10.42 -17.12 -25.44
N ALA A 39 10.80 -16.34 -26.45
CA ALA A 39 11.88 -15.36 -26.34
C ALA A 39 11.52 -14.26 -25.33
N ASP A 40 10.32 -13.68 -25.46
CA ASP A 40 9.82 -12.66 -24.54
C ASP A 40 9.69 -13.18 -23.10
N ARG A 41 9.26 -14.44 -22.91
CA ARG A 41 9.26 -15.06 -21.56
C ARG A 41 10.65 -15.29 -21.01
N ALA A 42 11.62 -15.64 -21.86
CA ALA A 42 13.00 -15.74 -21.45
C ALA A 42 13.53 -14.37 -21.02
N ALA A 43 13.03 -13.28 -21.62
CA ALA A 43 13.48 -11.93 -21.32
C ALA A 43 13.03 -11.37 -19.96
N MET A 44 11.86 -11.78 -19.46
CA MET A 44 11.33 -11.38 -18.15
C MET A 44 12.27 -11.65 -16.97
N HIS A 45 12.09 -10.91 -15.87
CA HIS A 45 12.80 -11.12 -14.61
C HIS A 45 12.27 -12.35 -13.89
N GLY A 46 13.18 -13.19 -13.43
CA GLY A 46 12.89 -14.25 -12.48
C GLY A 46 12.62 -13.67 -11.09
N GLN A 47 11.76 -14.33 -10.33
CA GLN A 47 11.50 -14.02 -8.93
C GLN A 47 11.40 -15.32 -8.12
N ASP A 48 11.67 -15.21 -6.83
CA ASP A 48 11.42 -16.24 -5.84
C ASP A 48 10.01 -16.07 -5.25
N CYS A 49 9.21 -17.15 -5.30
CA CYS A 49 8.01 -17.28 -4.47
C CYS A 49 8.42 -17.70 -3.06
N PRO A 50 7.52 -17.57 -2.06
CA PRO A 50 7.72 -18.17 -0.73
C PRO A 50 8.04 -19.67 -0.78
N CYS A 51 7.59 -20.37 -1.83
CA CYS A 51 7.89 -21.78 -2.06
C CYS A 51 9.31 -22.07 -2.59
N CYS A 52 9.98 -21.09 -3.19
CA CYS A 52 11.29 -21.25 -3.81
C CYS A 52 12.40 -20.52 -3.06
N SER A 53 12.05 -19.59 -2.15
CA SER A 53 13.04 -18.83 -1.38
C SER A 53 13.98 -19.76 -0.61
N GLU A 54 13.43 -20.76 0.10
CA GLU A 54 14.22 -21.74 0.88
C GLU A 54 15.32 -22.42 0.04
N TYR A 55 15.00 -22.80 -1.21
CA TYR A 55 15.98 -23.40 -2.11
C TYR A 55 17.18 -22.49 -2.36
N TYR A 56 16.94 -21.21 -2.63
CA TYR A 56 18.02 -20.26 -2.91
C TYR A 56 18.79 -19.87 -1.65
N ASP A 57 18.12 -19.84 -0.51
CA ASP A 57 18.74 -19.49 0.77
C ASP A 57 19.71 -20.59 1.23
N HIS A 58 19.41 -21.86 0.94
CA HIS A 58 20.31 -22.99 1.20
C HIS A 58 21.53 -23.06 0.25
N LEU A 59 21.58 -22.27 -0.82
CA LEU A 59 22.73 -22.30 -1.74
C LEU A 59 23.92 -21.47 -1.25
N GLU A 60 23.77 -20.70 -0.17
CA GLU A 60 24.84 -19.87 0.43
C GLU A 60 25.59 -19.01 -0.62
N ILE A 61 24.85 -18.50 -1.60
CA ILE A 61 25.36 -17.66 -2.68
C ILE A 61 25.15 -16.19 -2.35
N ASP A 62 26.04 -15.34 -2.87
CA ASP A 62 25.91 -13.88 -2.80
C ASP A 62 24.61 -13.39 -3.47
N ASP A 63 24.10 -12.24 -3.03
CA ASP A 63 22.85 -11.67 -3.52
C ASP A 63 22.84 -11.41 -5.05
N GLU A 64 23.98 -11.05 -5.64
CA GLU A 64 24.09 -10.86 -7.09
C GLU A 64 24.01 -12.19 -7.84
N GLU A 65 24.75 -13.20 -7.38
CA GLU A 65 24.72 -14.53 -7.98
C GLU A 65 23.36 -15.21 -7.75
N ARG A 66 22.71 -14.94 -6.60
CA ARG A 66 21.33 -15.35 -6.31
C ARG A 66 20.37 -14.79 -7.35
N LYS A 67 20.42 -13.49 -7.64
CA LYS A 67 19.58 -12.87 -8.69
C LYS A 67 19.85 -13.47 -10.06
N ARG A 68 21.13 -13.67 -10.41
CA ARG A 68 21.52 -14.28 -11.69
C ARG A 68 20.99 -15.70 -11.81
N ARG A 69 21.09 -16.48 -10.73
CA ARG A 69 20.59 -17.85 -10.66
C ARG A 69 19.06 -17.88 -10.80
N ILE A 70 18.35 -17.00 -10.09
CA ILE A 70 16.90 -16.85 -10.19
C ILE A 70 16.50 -16.51 -11.63
N ASP A 71 17.15 -15.55 -12.29
CA ASP A 71 16.85 -15.19 -13.69
C ASP A 71 17.09 -16.34 -14.69
N GLN A 72 17.97 -17.28 -14.36
CA GLN A 72 18.24 -18.47 -15.16
C GLN A 72 17.20 -19.58 -14.95
N VAL A 73 16.95 -19.98 -13.70
CA VAL A 73 16.23 -21.23 -13.41
C VAL A 73 14.79 -21.04 -12.92
N SER A 74 14.41 -19.83 -12.51
CA SER A 74 13.07 -19.62 -11.96
C SER A 74 11.98 -19.82 -13.01
N ARG A 75 10.89 -20.46 -12.54
CA ARG A 75 9.65 -20.60 -13.29
C ARG A 75 8.73 -19.39 -13.13
N HIS A 76 8.81 -18.70 -11.99
CA HIS A 76 8.05 -17.49 -11.70
C HIS A 76 8.77 -16.30 -12.33
N ARG A 77 8.12 -15.67 -13.31
CA ARG A 77 8.71 -14.58 -14.09
C ARG A 77 7.72 -13.44 -14.25
N TYR A 78 8.23 -12.21 -14.21
CA TYR A 78 7.45 -10.98 -14.31
C TYR A 78 8.16 -9.96 -15.20
N VAL A 79 7.38 -9.09 -15.85
CA VAL A 79 7.89 -8.06 -16.76
C VAL A 79 8.60 -6.96 -15.97
N ALA A 80 7.88 -6.25 -15.11
CA ALA A 80 8.47 -5.36 -14.11
C ALA A 80 8.60 -6.04 -12.74
N ARG A 81 9.44 -5.45 -11.90
CA ARG A 81 9.50 -5.82 -10.48
C ARG A 81 8.12 -5.63 -9.85
N PRO A 82 7.71 -6.54 -8.94
CA PRO A 82 6.43 -6.41 -8.25
C PRO A 82 6.35 -5.03 -7.60
N MET A 83 5.21 -4.35 -7.79
CA MET A 83 4.93 -3.07 -7.15
C MET A 83 5.22 -3.15 -5.64
N PRO A 84 5.62 -2.03 -5.01
CA PRO A 84 5.76 -2.00 -3.57
C PRO A 84 4.47 -2.52 -2.93
N ARG A 85 4.66 -3.26 -1.83
CA ARG A 85 3.55 -3.79 -1.03
C ARG A 85 2.58 -2.64 -0.73
N THR A 86 1.29 -2.97 -0.72
CA THR A 86 0.18 -2.02 -0.65
C THR A 86 0.49 -0.87 0.31
N PRO A 87 0.21 0.40 -0.08
CA PRO A 87 0.58 1.56 0.72
C PRO A 87 0.15 1.44 2.18
N PRO A 88 0.86 2.11 3.11
CA PRO A 88 0.45 2.15 4.51
C PRO A 88 -1.03 2.53 4.63
N HIS A 89 -1.77 1.85 5.51
CA HIS A 89 -3.19 2.08 5.78
C HIS A 89 -4.17 1.77 4.63
N TYR A 90 -3.71 1.18 3.51
CA TYR A 90 -4.60 0.84 2.39
C TYR A 90 -5.68 -0.21 2.74
N TRP A 91 -5.38 -1.14 3.65
CA TRP A 91 -6.29 -2.20 4.09
C TRP A 91 -6.97 -1.90 5.43
N ASP A 92 -6.84 -0.68 5.96
CA ASP A 92 -7.54 -0.30 7.18
C ASP A 92 -9.04 -0.26 6.85
N MET A 93 -9.84 -1.08 7.54
CA MET A 93 -11.29 -1.15 7.29
C MET A 93 -12.05 0.03 7.90
N ASP A 94 -11.42 0.71 8.86
CA ASP A 94 -12.00 1.84 9.58
C ASP A 94 -11.61 3.17 8.93
N PHE A 95 -12.51 4.15 8.98
CA PHE A 95 -12.19 5.51 8.59
C PHE A 95 -11.26 6.12 9.64
N PRO A 96 -10.12 6.71 9.22
CA PRO A 96 -9.24 7.40 10.15
C PRO A 96 -9.97 8.55 10.84
N SER A 97 -9.70 8.75 12.12
CA SER A 97 -10.23 9.90 12.87
C SER A 97 -9.73 11.22 12.29
N GLU A 98 -10.42 12.33 12.53
CA GLU A 98 -10.01 13.67 12.02
C GLU A 98 -8.55 14.00 12.36
N LYS A 99 -8.14 13.70 13.59
CA LYS A 99 -6.75 13.87 14.03
C LYS A 99 -5.77 13.00 13.22
N GLU A 100 -6.10 11.73 12.99
CA GLU A 100 -5.28 10.85 12.15
C GLU A 100 -5.28 11.28 10.69
N GLN A 101 -6.39 11.84 10.19
CA GLN A 101 -6.47 12.39 8.85
C GLN A 101 -5.57 13.62 8.68
N GLU A 102 -5.45 14.48 9.70
CA GLU A 102 -4.48 15.58 9.70
C GLU A 102 -3.04 15.09 9.71
N GLU A 103 -2.71 14.12 10.59
CA GLU A 103 -1.38 13.52 10.68
C GLU A 103 -0.97 12.82 9.38
N ARG A 104 -1.94 12.18 8.70
CA ARG A 104 -1.75 11.53 7.39
C ARG A 104 -1.78 12.51 6.22
N GLY A 105 -2.08 13.79 6.45
CA GLY A 105 -2.17 14.82 5.40
C GLY A 105 -3.36 14.66 4.45
N MET A 106 -4.43 14.00 4.89
CA MET A 106 -5.66 13.80 4.10
C MET A 106 -6.55 15.06 4.08
N ILE A 107 -6.46 15.90 5.11
CA ILE A 107 -7.24 17.15 5.20
C ILE A 107 -6.43 18.30 4.60
N ASN A 108 -6.89 18.82 3.47
CA ASN A 108 -6.35 20.02 2.85
C ASN A 108 -7.05 21.27 3.42
N LYS A 109 -6.42 21.93 4.39
CA LYS A 109 -6.89 23.21 5.00
C LYS A 109 -7.06 24.37 4.00
N ARG A 110 -6.55 24.19 2.77
CA ARG A 110 -6.70 25.15 1.66
C ARG A 110 -8.14 25.23 1.13
N TYR A 111 -8.95 24.20 1.33
CA TYR A 111 -10.35 24.14 0.88
C TYR A 111 -11.35 24.30 2.03
N GLU A 112 -10.96 24.96 3.12
CA GLU A 112 -11.91 25.55 4.05
C GLU A 112 -12.61 26.71 3.33
N ASN A 113 -13.55 26.36 2.46
CA ASN A 113 -14.52 27.31 1.97
C ASN A 113 -15.43 27.60 3.18
N PRO A 114 -15.57 28.86 3.63
CA PRO A 114 -16.59 29.19 4.61
C PRO A 114 -17.90 28.81 3.95
N VAL A 115 -18.52 27.71 4.39
CA VAL A 115 -19.94 27.49 4.11
C VAL A 115 -20.61 28.58 4.92
N GLU A 116 -20.87 29.71 4.27
CA GLU A 116 -21.81 30.69 4.80
C GLU A 116 -23.09 29.90 5.02
N LYS A 117 -23.43 29.64 6.29
CA LYS A 117 -24.72 29.05 6.67
C LYS A 117 -25.77 29.88 5.95
N SER A 118 -26.49 29.28 5.01
CA SER A 118 -27.66 29.95 4.46
C SER A 118 -28.59 30.26 5.63
N GLU A 119 -29.16 31.46 5.60
CA GLU A 119 -29.93 32.03 6.71
C GLU A 119 -31.13 31.14 7.10
N ASP A 120 -31.53 30.24 6.19
CA ASP A 120 -32.60 29.25 6.36
C ASP A 120 -32.35 28.25 7.51
N ALA A 121 -31.10 27.98 7.89
CA ALA A 121 -30.80 27.04 8.98
C ALA A 121 -30.86 27.66 10.39
N LYS A 122 -31.08 28.98 10.50
CA LYS A 122 -31.26 29.66 11.80
C LYS A 122 -32.72 29.67 12.25
N GLU A 123 -33.68 29.66 11.31
CA GLU A 123 -35.10 29.72 11.66
C GLU A 123 -35.63 28.42 12.29
N GLU A 124 -34.99 27.26 12.07
CA GLU A 124 -35.45 26.01 12.69
C GLU A 124 -35.01 25.85 14.16
N GLU A 125 -33.88 26.43 14.57
CA GLU A 125 -33.39 26.36 15.96
C GLU A 125 -34.17 27.32 16.89
N ASP A 126 -34.67 28.43 16.34
CA ASP A 126 -35.44 29.45 17.06
C ASP A 126 -36.93 29.04 17.25
N ASN A 127 -37.45 28.08 16.47
CA ASN A 127 -38.85 27.66 16.53
C ASN A 127 -39.08 26.44 17.46
N GLU A 128 -38.02 25.70 17.82
CA GLU A 128 -38.11 24.59 18.79
C GLU A 128 -38.11 25.07 20.26
N THR A 129 -37.67 26.32 20.52
CA THR A 129 -37.60 26.87 21.89
C THR A 129 -38.89 27.55 22.38
N VAL A 130 -39.91 27.70 21.54
CA VAL A 130 -41.15 28.45 21.87
C VAL A 130 -42.28 27.57 22.40
N GLU A 131 -42.22 26.23 22.28
CA GLU A 131 -43.32 25.34 22.72
C GLU A 131 -43.17 24.76 24.14
N GLN A 132 -42.35 25.34 25.03
CA GLN A 132 -42.06 24.77 26.35
C GLN A 132 -42.25 25.68 27.58
N SER A 133 -43.09 26.71 27.48
CA SER A 133 -43.55 27.41 28.69
C SER A 133 -44.92 28.02 28.46
N ASP A 134 -45.94 27.46 29.12
CA ASP A 134 -47.01 28.18 29.84
C ASP A 134 -48.02 27.15 30.37
N ASP A 135 -47.92 26.79 31.65
CA ASP A 135 -49.08 26.51 32.53
C ASP A 135 -48.60 26.39 34.00
N ASP A 136 -48.88 27.48 34.72
CA ASP A 136 -48.87 27.77 36.17
C ASP A 136 -49.48 26.65 37.05
N ASP A 137 -48.93 26.28 38.22
CA ASP A 137 -49.10 26.87 39.57
C ASP A 137 -49.85 25.92 40.54
N ASP A 138 -49.50 26.08 41.82
CA ASP A 138 -50.24 25.68 43.02
C ASP A 138 -50.25 24.20 43.49
N THR A 139 -49.45 23.91 44.53
CA THR A 139 -50.02 23.72 45.89
C THR A 139 -48.95 23.45 46.95
N LYS A 140 -48.90 24.38 47.90
CA LYS A 140 -48.24 24.32 49.19
C LYS A 140 -48.85 23.22 50.08
N LYS A 141 -48.02 22.34 50.66
CA LYS A 141 -48.28 21.71 51.98
C LYS A 141 -46.99 21.24 52.65
N GLU A 142 -46.57 22.02 53.66
CA GLU A 142 -45.66 21.59 54.71
C GLU A 142 -46.25 20.39 55.45
N ILE A 143 -45.46 19.33 55.69
CA ILE A 143 -45.54 18.50 56.90
C ILE A 143 -44.10 18.15 57.32
N LYS A 144 -43.75 18.56 58.54
CA LYS A 144 -42.54 18.22 59.31
C LYS A 144 -42.65 16.81 59.90
N GLU A 145 -41.63 16.43 60.66
CA GLU A 145 -41.54 15.31 61.61
C GLU A 145 -40.86 14.08 60.99
N ASP A 146 -39.55 13.93 61.22
CA ASP A 146 -38.89 13.44 62.44
C ASP A 146 -38.87 11.90 62.50
N SER A 147 -37.66 11.41 62.84
CA SER A 147 -37.37 10.15 63.54
C SER A 147 -37.03 8.90 62.72
N ASN A 148 -35.85 8.35 63.09
CA ASN A 148 -35.43 6.94 63.16
C ASN A 148 -35.43 6.12 61.85
N GLU A 149 -34.42 5.30 61.54
CA GLU A 149 -33.43 4.56 62.33
C GLU A 149 -32.24 4.20 61.44
#